data_AF-A0A5K0Z8Y0-F1
#
_entry.id   AF-A0A5K0Z8Y0-F1
#
_cell.length_a   1.000
_cell.length_b   1.000
_cell.length_c   1.000
_cell.angle_alpha   90.00
_cell.angle_beta   90.00
_cell.angle_gamma   90.00
#
_symmetry.space_group_name_H-M   'P 1'
#
loop_
_entity.id
_entity.type
_entity.pdbx_description
1 polymer ?
#
loop_
_entity_poly.entity_id
_entity_poly.type
_entity_poly.pdbx_seq_one_letter_code
_entity_poly.pdbx_strand_id
1 'polypeptide(L)' 'TVWEIKQKNLVDLAVDRGCYIDQSQSLNIHMDQPNYGKLTSLHFYAWSA' A
#
# COMPACT_ATOMS: atom_id res chain seq x y z
N THR A 1 -4.33 8.64 -13.14
CA THR A 1 -3.05 7.88 -13.19
C THR A 1 -2.77 7.26 -11.83
N VAL A 2 -1.72 6.44 -11.66
CA VAL A 2 -1.38 5.85 -10.34
C VAL A 2 -1.08 6.91 -9.26
N TRP A 3 -0.64 8.10 -9.68
CA TRP A 3 -0.32 9.25 -8.81
C TRP A 3 -1.55 9.93 -8.20
N GLU A 4 -2.73 9.73 -8.79
CA GLU A 4 -3.99 10.34 -8.33
C GLU A 4 -4.73 9.44 -7.31
N ILE A 5 -4.29 8.18 -7.16
CA ILE A 5 -4.92 7.20 -6.28
C ILE A 5 -4.28 7.27 -4.89
N LYS A 6 -5.12 7.33 -3.86
CA LYS A 6 -4.67 7.21 -2.47
C LYS A 6 -4.01 5.84 -2.27
N GLN A 7 -2.74 5.83 -1.87
CA GLN A 7 -1.98 4.59 -1.70
C GLN A 7 -2.56 3.67 -0.61
N LYS A 8 -3.29 4.23 0.39
CA LYS A 8 -4.03 3.41 1.36
C LYS A 8 -5.06 2.50 0.71
N ASN A 9 -5.81 3.00 -0.28
CA ASN A 9 -6.79 2.19 -0.99
C ASN A 9 -6.12 1.02 -1.74
N LEU A 10 -4.90 1.21 -2.25
CA LEU A 10 -4.15 0.11 -2.88
C LEU A 10 -3.73 -0.95 -1.86
N VAL A 11 -3.40 -0.55 -0.64
CA VAL A 11 -3.11 -1.48 0.46
C VAL A 11 -4.37 -2.26 0.85
N ASP A 12 -5.52 -1.60 0.99
CA ASP A 12 -6.79 -2.26 1.35
C ASP A 12 -7.17 -3.32 0.30
N LEU A 13 -7.08 -2.97 -0.99
CA LEU A 13 -7.33 -3.92 -2.08
C LEU A 13 -6.31 -5.06 -2.12
N ALA A 14 -5.06 -4.82 -1.69
CA ALA A 14 -4.04 -5.85 -1.60
C ALA A 14 -4.35 -6.83 -0.45
N VAL A 15 -4.87 -6.32 0.68
CA VAL A 15 -5.30 -7.12 1.84
C VAL A 15 -6.51 -7.98 1.49
N ASP A 16 -7.53 -7.40 0.86
CA ASP A 16 -8.76 -8.10 0.47
C ASP A 16 -8.46 -9.35 -0.37
N ARG A 17 -7.57 -9.22 -1.37
CA ARG A 17 -7.17 -10.36 -2.22
C ARG A 17 -6.13 -11.27 -1.57
N GLY A 18 -5.51 -10.85 -0.47
CA GLY A 18 -4.41 -11.56 0.20
C GLY A 18 -4.81 -12.96 0.66
N CYS A 19 -6.07 -13.17 1.04
CA CYS A 19 -6.56 -14.49 1.46
C CYS A 19 -6.59 -15.55 0.34
N TYR A 20 -6.43 -15.14 -0.92
CA TYR A 20 -6.39 -16.02 -2.09
C TYR A 20 -4.98 -16.18 -2.68
N ILE A 21 -3.96 -15.63 -2.03
CA ILE A 21 -2.55 -15.68 -2.46
C ILE A 21 -1.80 -16.61 -1.51
N ASP A 22 -1.11 -17.61 -2.06
CA ASP A 22 -0.42 -18.65 -1.30
C ASP A 22 0.87 -18.16 -0.62
N GLN A 23 1.56 -17.20 -1.24
CA GLN A 23 2.80 -16.61 -0.76
C GLN A 23 2.62 -15.12 -0.48
N SER A 24 2.94 -14.29 -1.46
CA SER A 24 2.91 -12.84 -1.37
C SER A 24 2.69 -12.23 -2.75
N GLN A 25 2.61 -10.91 -2.79
CA GLN A 25 2.37 -10.12 -3.98
C GLN A 25 3.37 -8.97 -4.06
N SER A 26 3.83 -8.66 -5.26
CA SER A 26 4.56 -7.42 -5.51
C SER A 26 3.61 -6.23 -5.38
N LEU A 27 3.82 -5.40 -4.36
CA LEU A 27 3.04 -4.18 -4.14
C LEU A 27 3.93 -2.95 -4.28
N ASN A 28 3.80 -2.26 -5.42
CA ASN A 28 4.48 -1.00 -5.66
C ASN A 28 3.68 0.17 -5.07
N ILE A 29 4.39 1.12 -4.46
CA ILE A 29 3.82 2.35 -3.90
C ILE A 29 4.32 3.54 -4.72
N HIS A 30 3.40 4.42 -5.11
CA HIS A 30 3.71 5.62 -5.87
C HIS A 30 3.26 6.86 -5.08
N MET A 31 4.20 7.74 -4.75
CA MET A 31 3.92 8.96 -3.98
C MET A 31 4.65 10.14 -4.61
N ASP A 32 3.90 11.14 -5.07
CA ASP A 32 4.43 12.32 -5.78
C ASP A 32 5.30 13.21 -4.88
N GLN A 33 4.82 13.50 -3.67
CA GLN A 33 5.55 14.29 -2.66
C GLN A 33 5.84 13.45 -1.41
N PRO A 34 6.86 12.57 -1.46
CA PRO A 34 7.21 11.70 -0.35
C PRO A 34 7.83 12.51 0.79
N ASN A 35 7.48 12.13 2.02
CA ASN A 35 8.17 12.57 3.23
C ASN A 35 8.19 11.44 4.25
N TYR A 36 9.09 11.53 5.24
CA TYR A 36 9.27 10.48 6.24
C TYR A 36 7.97 10.13 6.97
N GLY A 37 7.16 11.12 7.38
CA GLY A 37 5.89 10.86 8.07
C GLY A 37 4.88 10.07 7.22
N LYS A 38 4.72 10.44 5.95
CA LYS A 38 3.82 9.76 5.00
C LYS A 38 4.29 8.35 4.68
N LEU A 39 5.60 8.15 4.45
CA LEU A 39 6.16 6.83 4.18
C LEU A 39 6.07 5.92 5.40
N THR A 40 6.49 6.39 6.57
CA THR A 40 6.41 5.63 7.83
C THR A 40 4.98 5.25 8.16
N SER A 41 4.03 6.19 8.08
CA SER A 41 2.61 5.88 8.32
C SER A 41 2.04 4.87 7.33
N LEU A 42 2.44 4.91 6.06
CA LEU A 42 2.00 3.92 5.07
C LEU A 42 2.62 2.54 5.33
N HIS A 43 3.89 2.45 5.69
CA HIS A 43 4.53 1.18 6.05
C HIS A 43 3.87 0.53 7.27
N PHE A 44 3.63 1.30 8.33
CA PHE A 44 2.92 0.79 9.50
C PHE A 44 1.46 0.46 9.20
N TYR A 45 0.81 1.21 8.31
CA TYR A 45 -0.54 0.86 7.86
C TYR A 45 -0.58 -0.50 7.15
N ALA A 46 0.33 -0.72 6.18
CA ALA A 46 0.40 -1.99 5.44
C ALA A 46 0.87 -3.18 6.29
N TRP A 47 1.65 -2.93 7.35
CA TRP A 47 2.08 -3.98 8.29
C TRP A 47 0.97 -4.42 9.25
N SER A 48 0.14 -3.48 9.71
CA SER A 48 -0.96 -3.78 10.65
C SER A 48 -2.23 -4.28 9.98
N ALA A 49 -2.29 -4.24 8.64
CA ALA A 49 -3.46 -4.62 7.85
C ALA A 49 -3.56 -6.13 7.63
#